data_AF-A0A0N0IPL8-F1
#
_entry.id   AF-A0A0N0IPL8-F1
#
_cell.length_a   1.000
_cell.length_b   1.000
_cell.length_c   1.000
_cell.angle_alpha   90.00
_cell.angle_beta   90.00
_cell.angle_gamma   90.00
#
_symmetry.space_group_name_H-M   'P 1'
#
loop_
_entity.id
_entity.type
_entity.pdbx_description
1 polymer ?
#
loop_
_entity_poly.entity_id
_entity_poly.type
_entity_poly.pdbx_seq_one_letter_code
_entity_poly.pdbx_strand_id
1 'polypeptide(L)'
;MSGTVSTASLSEKVRALVRPERWAHIQRVAELARSIAEQNGLDGERAYLAGLLHDAARDLPEAELLRLAPPENPVEEAHPLALH
;
A
#
# COMPACT_ATOMS: atom_id res chain seq x y z
N MET A 1 25.01 -2.24 -3.60
CA MET A 1 24.51 -1.39 -4.70
C MET A 1 23.15 -0.85 -4.27
N SER A 2 23.11 0.36 -3.73
CA SER A 2 21.84 0.97 -3.29
C SER A 2 21.23 1.68 -4.49
N GLY A 3 20.49 0.95 -5.32
CA GLY A 3 19.67 1.57 -6.35
C GLY A 3 18.53 2.31 -5.65
N THR A 4 18.55 3.65 -5.71
CA THR A 4 17.46 4.47 -5.15
C THR A 4 16.17 4.07 -5.84
N VAL A 5 15.25 3.45 -5.08
CA VAL A 5 13.94 3.05 -5.59
C VAL A 5 13.12 4.32 -5.79
N SER A 6 12.56 4.50 -7.00
CA SER A 6 11.73 5.67 -7.31
C SER A 6 10.24 5.38 -7.05
N THR A 7 9.46 6.41 -6.72
CA THR A 7 8.01 6.32 -6.58
C THR A 7 7.34 5.75 -7.84
N ALA A 8 7.83 6.13 -9.03
CA ALA A 8 7.34 5.57 -10.29
C ALA A 8 7.54 4.04 -10.37
N SER A 9 8.72 3.55 -10.00
CA SER A 9 8.99 2.11 -9.99
C SER A 9 8.15 1.34 -8.97
N LEU A 10 7.79 1.97 -7.84
CA LEU A 10 6.90 1.39 -6.85
C LEU A 10 5.45 1.37 -7.33
N SER A 11 5.00 2.44 -8.00
CA SER A 11 3.68 2.55 -8.61
C SER A 11 3.41 1.41 -9.60
N GLU A 12 4.39 1.10 -10.46
CA GLU A 12 4.30 -0.02 -11.39
C GLU A 12 4.17 -1.37 -10.69
N LYS A 13 4.91 -1.57 -9.59
CA LYS A 13 4.82 -2.80 -8.79
C LYS A 13 3.46 -2.94 -8.11
N VAL A 14 2.96 -1.87 -7.48
CA VAL A 14 1.64 -1.89 -6.83
C VAL A 14 0.55 -2.20 -7.85
N ARG A 15 0.58 -1.54 -9.02
CA ARG A 15 -0.38 -1.79 -10.10
C ARG A 15 -0.39 -3.25 -10.57
N ALA A 16 0.75 -3.94 -10.52
CA ALA A 16 0.84 -5.35 -10.89
C ALA A 16 0.33 -6.32 -9.79
N LEU A 17 0.29 -5.88 -8.53
CA LEU A 17 -0.13 -6.70 -7.39
C LEU A 17 -1.64 -6.64 -7.11
N VAL A 18 -2.32 -5.58 -7.57
CA VAL A 18 -3.73 -5.33 -7.21
C VAL A 18 -4.66 -5.37 -8.42
N ARG A 19 -5.93 -5.66 -8.16
CA ARG A 19 -7.02 -5.57 -9.13
C ARG A 19 -7.21 -4.13 -9.62
N PRO A 20 -7.74 -3.95 -10.85
CA PRO A 20 -7.93 -2.61 -11.45
C PRO A 20 -8.72 -1.63 -10.56
N GLU A 21 -9.76 -2.10 -9.86
CA GLU A 21 -10.61 -1.26 -9.02
C GLU A 21 -9.84 -0.75 -7.80
N ARG A 22 -8.98 -1.58 -7.23
CA ARG A 22 -8.12 -1.19 -6.11
C ARG A 22 -6.97 -0.32 -6.56
N TRP A 23 -6.41 -0.56 -7.74
CA TRP A 23 -5.45 0.37 -8.32
C TRP A 23 -6.04 1.79 -8.43
N ALA A 24 -7.25 1.91 -8.98
CA ALA A 24 -7.94 3.19 -9.08
C ALA A 24 -8.23 3.81 -7.69
N HIS A 25 -8.56 3.00 -6.69
CA HIS A 25 -8.72 3.44 -5.30
C HIS A 25 -7.42 4.01 -4.72
N ILE A 26 -6.31 3.26 -4.82
CA ILE A 26 -4.98 3.65 -4.35
C ILE A 26 -4.56 4.99 -4.97
N GLN A 27 -4.76 5.19 -6.28
CA GLN A 27 -4.42 6.44 -6.94
C GLN A 27 -5.15 7.64 -6.32
N ARG A 28 -6.47 7.52 -6.11
CA ARG A 28 -7.28 8.58 -5.47
C ARG A 28 -6.84 8.83 -4.03
N VAL A 29 -6.52 7.78 -3.26
CA VAL A 29 -6.05 7.91 -1.87
C VAL A 29 -4.67 8.60 -1.82
N ALA A 30 -3.75 8.24 -2.70
CA ALA A 30 -2.42 8.84 -2.77
C ALA A 30 -2.50 10.35 -3.09
N GLU A 31 -3.32 10.73 -4.08
CA GLU A 31 -3.55 12.14 -4.44
C GLU A 31 -4.21 12.92 -3.30
N LEU A 32 -5.22 12.33 -2.65
CA LEU A 32 -5.90 12.95 -1.52
C LEU A 32 -4.94 13.11 -0.32
N ALA A 33 -4.15 12.09 0.00
CA ALA A 33 -3.18 12.13 1.10
C ALA A 33 -2.14 13.23 0.88
N ARG A 34 -1.63 13.38 -0.35
CA ARG A 34 -0.76 14.48 -0.75
C ARG A 34 -1.42 15.84 -0.50
N SER A 35 -2.64 16.03 -1.00
CA SER A 35 -3.39 17.29 -0.86
C SER A 35 -3.61 17.67 0.60
N ILE A 36 -4.01 16.70 1.44
CA ILE A 36 -4.17 16.91 2.88
C ILE A 36 -2.83 17.31 3.51
N ALA A 37 -1.74 16.61 3.19
CA ALA A 37 -0.42 16.90 3.74
C ALA A 37 0.06 18.32 3.38
N GLU A 38 -0.02 18.69 2.09
CA GLU A 38 0.37 20.01 1.61
C GLU A 38 -0.46 21.14 2.27
N GLN A 39 -1.78 20.95 2.41
CA GLN A 39 -2.66 21.92 3.10
C GLN A 39 -2.36 22.09 4.60
N ASN A 40 -1.69 21.12 5.21
CA ASN A 40 -1.30 21.14 6.62
C ASN A 40 0.20 21.44 6.82
N GLY A 41 0.93 21.84 5.76
CA GLY A 41 2.36 22.16 5.85
C GLY A 41 3.26 20.93 6.08
N LEU A 42 2.79 19.75 5.71
CA LEU A 42 3.53 18.48 5.78
C LEU A 42 4.12 18.11 4.41
N ASP A 43 4.99 17.09 4.41
CA ASP A 43 5.60 16.56 3.19
C ASP A 43 4.58 15.80 2.32
N GLY A 44 4.16 16.44 1.24
CA GLY A 44 3.20 15.89 0.27
C GLY A 44 3.70 14.66 -0.48
N GLU A 45 4.98 14.59 -0.83
CA GLU A 45 5.53 13.44 -1.57
C GLU A 45 5.63 12.20 -0.67
N ARG A 46 5.98 12.39 0.60
CA ARG A 46 5.96 11.31 1.59
C ARG A 46 4.53 10.82 1.85
N ALA A 47 3.56 11.71 1.94
CA ALA A 47 2.15 11.35 2.08
C ALA A 47 1.60 10.64 0.84
N TYR A 48 1.97 11.10 -0.35
CA TYR A 48 1.65 10.42 -1.61
C TYR A 48 2.18 9.00 -1.63
N LEU A 49 3.46 8.81 -1.29
CA LEU A 49 4.10 7.50 -1.25
C LEU A 49 3.42 6.56 -0.24
N ALA A 50 3.06 7.07 0.94
CA ALA A 50 2.31 6.28 1.93
C ALA A 50 0.95 5.84 1.37
N GLY A 51 0.18 6.76 0.77
CA GLY A 51 -1.10 6.44 0.13
C GLY A 51 -0.96 5.49 -1.06
N LEU A 52 0.13 5.58 -1.83
CA LEU A 52 0.42 4.67 -2.94
C LEU A 52 0.66 3.22 -2.46
N LEU A 53 1.31 3.05 -1.31
CA LEU A 53 1.74 1.73 -0.83
C LEU A 53 0.75 1.07 0.13
N HIS A 54 -0.18 1.82 0.73
CA HIS A 54 -1.00 1.36 1.87
C HIS A 54 -1.76 0.05 1.63
N ASP A 55 -2.20 -0.19 0.40
CA ASP A 55 -3.05 -1.33 0.02
C ASP A 55 -2.33 -2.31 -0.92
N ALA A 56 -1.00 -2.22 -1.03
CA ALA A 56 -0.22 -3.00 -1.98
C ALA A 56 -0.37 -4.53 -1.80
N ALA A 57 -0.66 -4.99 -0.58
CA ALA A 57 -0.86 -6.40 -0.23
C ALA A 57 -2.34 -6.82 -0.20
N ARG A 58 -3.28 -5.88 -0.32
CA ARG A 58 -4.72 -6.11 -0.06
C ARG A 58 -5.38 -7.15 -0.99
N ASP A 59 -4.77 -7.44 -2.13
CA ASP A 59 -5.23 -8.45 -3.11
C ASP A 59 -4.48 -9.77 -3.07
N LEU A 60 -3.47 -9.90 -2.21
CA LEU A 60 -2.72 -11.13 -2.12
C LEU A 60 -3.61 -12.27 -1.58
N PRO A 61 -3.40 -13.50 -2.04
CA PRO A 61 -4.06 -14.66 -1.46
C PRO A 61 -3.79 -14.75 0.06
N GLU A 62 -4.76 -15.23 0.83
CA GLU A 62 -4.62 -15.35 2.30
C GLU A 62 -3.39 -16.15 2.71
N ALA A 63 -3.07 -17.22 1.99
CA ALA A 63 -1.86 -18.01 2.23
C ALA A 63 -0.57 -17.19 2.05
N GLU A 64 -0.55 -16.24 1.12
CA GLU A 64 0.60 -15.36 0.90
C GLU A 64 0.70 -14.29 2.00
N LEU A 65 -0.44 -13.74 2.44
CA LEU A 65 -0.50 -12.83 3.58
C LEU A 65 0.06 -13.49 4.85
N LEU A 66 -0.40 -14.71 5.18
CA LEU A 66 0.09 -15.49 6.32
C LEU A 66 1.58 -15.86 6.20
N ARG A 67 2.07 -16.07 4.97
CA ARG A 67 3.48 -16.39 4.71
C ARG A 67 4.38 -15.16 4.90
N LEU A 68 3.93 -13.99 4.49
CA LEU A 68 4.67 -12.73 4.57
C LEU A 68 4.63 -12.13 5.98
N ALA A 69 3.48 -12.24 6.64
CA ALA A 69 3.24 -11.76 7.99
C ALA A 69 2.55 -12.87 8.81
N PRO A 70 3.32 -13.68 9.55
CA PRO A 70 2.75 -14.69 10.43
C PRO A 70 1.84 -14.03 11.49
N PRO A 71 0.64 -14.57 11.76
CA PRO A 71 -0.31 -13.97 12.68
C PRO A 71 0.23 -14.01 14.12
N GLU A 72 0.04 -12.92 14.85
CA GLU A 72 0.47 -12.78 16.25
C GLU A 72 -0.70 -12.95 17.24
N ASN A 73 -1.94 -12.93 16.74
CA ASN A 73 -3.14 -13.06 17.56
C ASN A 73 -4.27 -13.82 16.84
N PRO A 74 -5.31 -14.29 17.57
CA PRO A 74 -6.40 -15.07 17.00
C PRO A 74 -7.24 -14.32 15.95
N VAL A 75 -7.25 -12.98 15.97
CA VAL A 75 -8.01 -12.18 14.99
C VAL A 75 -7.32 -12.24 13.63
N GLU A 76 -6.00 -12.12 13.59
CA GLU A 76 -5.22 -12.23 12.35
C GLU A 76 -5.27 -13.65 11.75
N GLU A 77 -5.24 -14.68 12.59
CA GLU A 77 -5.39 -16.07 12.13
C GLU A 77 -6.77 -16.33 11.52
N ALA A 78 -7.84 -15.81 12.16
CA ALA A 78 -9.21 -15.94 11.65
C ALA A 78 -9.50 -15.03 10.45
N HIS A 79 -8.75 -13.93 10.30
CA HIS A 79 -8.95 -12.92 9.26
C HIS A 79 -7.63 -12.50 8.62
N PRO A 80 -7.03 -13.33 7.74
CA PRO A 80 -5.72 -13.05 7.15
C PRO A 80 -5.64 -11.72 6.40
N LEU A 81 -6.77 -11.21 5.91
CA LEU A 81 -6.85 -9.90 5.25
C LEU A 81 -6.47 -8.72 6.17
N ALA A 82 -6.45 -8.90 7.49
CA ALA A 82 -5.98 -7.88 8.43
C ALA A 82 -4.45 -7.66 8.36
N LEU A 83 -3.71 -8.61 7.78
CA LEU A 83 -2.24 -8.61 7.72
C LEU A 83 -1.65 -7.79 6.57
N HIS A 84 -2.47 -7.28 5.64
CA HIS A 84 -2.03 -6.34 4.60
C HIS A 84 -1.45 -5.05 5.20
#